data_AF-A0A411YFY5-F1
#
_entry.id   AF-A0A411YFY5-F1
#
_cell.length_a   1.000
_cell.length_b   1.000
_cell.length_c   1.000
_cell.angle_alpha   90.00
_cell.angle_beta   90.00
_cell.angle_gamma   90.00
#
_symmetry.space_group_name_H-M   'P 1'
#
loop_
_entity.id
_entity.type
_entity.pdbx_description
1 polymer ?
#
loop_
_entity_poly.entity_id
_entity_poly.type
_entity_poly.pdbx_seq_one_letter_code
_entity_poly.pdbx_strand_id
1 'polypeptide(L)' 'MAALRRAGFEVVSQRGSHVKLRNEDGRTVIVPDHREIARGTMRSILRQAGLSAEEFEQLAK' A
#
# COMPACT_ATOMS: atom_id res chain seq x y z
N MET A 1 -0.73 -0.91 -5.93
CA MET A 1 -1.68 0.20 -5.69
C MET A 1 -3.14 -0.26 -5.61
N ALA A 2 -3.65 -1.05 -6.57
CA ALA A 2 -5.06 -1.47 -6.60
C ALA A 2 -5.54 -2.16 -5.31
N ALA A 3 -4.76 -3.11 -4.77
CA ALA A 3 -5.10 -3.81 -3.53
C ALA A 3 -5.27 -2.87 -2.32
N LEU A 4 -4.37 -1.87 -2.16
CA LEU A 4 -4.48 -0.90 -1.06
C LEU A 4 -5.71 0.01 -1.22
N ARG A 5 -6.04 0.43 -2.45
CA ARG A 5 -7.28 1.17 -2.69
C ARG A 5 -8.53 0.35 -2.33
N ARG A 6 -8.53 -0.94 -2.65
CA ARG A 6 -9.61 -1.87 -2.25
C ARG A 6 -9.66 -2.10 -0.74
N ALA A 7 -8.52 -2.02 -0.04
CA ALA A 7 -8.44 -1.98 1.43
C ALA A 7 -8.87 -0.62 2.04
N GLY A 8 -9.45 0.30 1.26
CA GLY A 8 -9.92 1.60 1.76
C GLY A 8 -8.82 2.65 1.92
N PHE A 9 -7.66 2.48 1.27
CA PHE A 9 -6.65 3.52 1.23
C PHE A 9 -6.86 4.49 0.06
N GLU A 10 -6.81 5.77 0.36
CA GLU A 10 -6.89 6.86 -0.62
C GLU A 10 -5.55 7.55 -0.79
N VAL A 11 -5.30 8.08 -1.99
CA VAL A 11 -4.07 8.83 -2.27
C VAL A 11 -4.19 10.22 -1.66
N VAL A 12 -3.23 10.55 -0.78
CA VAL A 12 -3.15 11.86 -0.14
C VAL A 12 -2.24 12.80 -0.93
N SER A 13 -1.08 12.30 -1.35
CA SER A 13 -0.07 13.10 -2.05
C SER A 13 0.95 12.19 -2.74
N GLN A 14 1.65 12.72 -3.72
CA GLN A 14 2.75 12.03 -4.39
C GLN A 14 3.98 12.94 -4.48
N ARG A 15 5.16 12.39 -4.24
CA ARG A 15 6.45 13.05 -4.48
C ARG A 15 7.35 12.13 -5.29
N GLY A 16 7.56 12.47 -6.56
CA GLY A 16 8.24 11.58 -7.50
C GLY A 16 7.51 10.25 -7.61
N SER A 17 8.24 9.13 -7.48
CA SER A 17 7.63 7.79 -7.49
C SER A 17 6.96 7.42 -6.17
N HIS A 18 7.09 8.18 -5.07
CA HIS A 18 6.54 7.77 -3.79
C HIS A 18 5.13 8.33 -3.59
N VAL A 19 4.15 7.44 -3.47
CA VAL A 19 2.74 7.78 -3.26
C VAL A 19 2.38 7.57 -1.79
N LYS A 20 1.86 8.61 -1.14
CA LYS A 20 1.32 8.56 0.21
C LYS A 20 -0.15 8.18 0.15
N LEU A 21 -0.50 7.12 0.85
CA LEU A 21 -1.84 6.57 0.97
C LEU A 21 -2.31 6.67 2.41
N ARG A 22 -3.60 6.96 2.64
CA ARG A 22 -4.20 7.00 3.97
C ARG A 22 -5.59 6.37 3.96
N ASN A 23 -5.93 5.61 4.99
CA ASN A 23 -7.29 5.07 5.19
C ASN A 23 -8.07 5.88 6.24
N GLU A 24 -9.35 5.57 6.40
CA GLU A 24 -10.25 6.25 7.37
C GLU A 24 -9.79 6.08 8.82
N ASP A 25 -9.18 4.94 9.17
CA ASP A 25 -8.57 4.71 10.50
C ASP A 25 -7.33 5.58 10.75
N GLY A 26 -6.90 6.36 9.76
CA GLY A 26 -5.75 7.26 9.84
C GLY A 26 -4.40 6.59 9.56
N ARG A 27 -4.35 5.28 9.25
CA ARG A 27 -3.12 4.58 8.88
C ARG A 27 -2.56 5.18 7.60
N THR A 28 -1.25 5.43 7.58
CA THR A 28 -0.56 6.01 6.44
C THR A 28 0.50 5.05 5.92
N VAL A 29 0.52 4.85 4.60
CA VAL A 29 1.48 3.98 3.91
C VAL A 29 2.12 4.75 2.78
N ILE A 30 3.44 4.59 2.61
CA ILE A 30 4.16 5.15 1.46
C ILE A 30 4.53 3.99 0.55
N VAL A 31 4.07 4.06 -0.69
CA VAL A 31 4.30 3.02 -1.68
C VAL A 31 5.05 3.61 -2.87
N PRO A 32 6.19 3.03 -3.27
CA PRO A 32 6.84 3.42 -4.51
C PRO A 32 6.04 2.92 -5.71
N ASP A 33 5.83 3.81 -6.68
CA ASP A 33 5.15 3.57 -7.94
C ASP A 33 6.14 2.98 -8.95
N HIS A 34 6.49 1.73 -8.72
CA HIS A 34 7.38 0.93 -9.56
C HIS A 34 6.69 -0.38 -9.95
N ARG A 35 7.04 -0.91 -11.12
CA ARG A 35 6.49 -2.18 -11.62
C ARG A 35 6.86 -3.36 -10.72
N GLU A 36 8.07 -3.32 -10.16
CA GLU A 36 8.57 -4.33 -9.24
C GLU A 36 8.96 -3.68 -7.91
N ILE A 37 8.54 -4.31 -6.82
CA ILE A 37 8.84 -3.86 -5.46
C ILE A 37 9.59 -5.00 -4.77
N ALA A 38 10.75 -4.68 -4.19
CA ALA A 38 11.53 -5.66 -3.44
C ALA A 38 10.69 -6.29 -2.31
N ARG A 39 10.88 -7.58 -2.05
CA ARG A 39 10.11 -8.33 -1.05
C ARG A 39 10.14 -7.70 0.35
N GLY A 40 11.28 -7.11 0.73
CA GLY A 40 11.43 -6.39 2.00
C GLY A 40 10.54 -5.13 2.06
N THR A 41 10.52 -4.35 0.99
CA THR A 41 9.67 -3.16 0.86
C THR A 41 8.19 -3.54 0.89
N MET A 42 7.80 -4.60 0.17
CA MET A 42 6.43 -5.10 0.19
C MET A 42 6.01 -5.51 1.61
N ARG A 43 6.85 -6.26 2.34
CA ARG A 43 6.57 -6.62 3.74
C ARG A 43 6.42 -5.40 4.65
N SER A 44 7.24 -4.37 4.47
CA SER A 44 7.10 -3.13 5.24
C SER A 44 5.78 -2.43 4.95
N ILE A 45 5.38 -2.36 3.67
CA ILE A 45 4.12 -1.78 3.23
C ILE A 45 2.93 -2.51 3.85
N LEU A 46 2.91 -3.84 3.80
CA LEU A 46 1.85 -4.66 4.38
C LEU A 46 1.74 -4.45 5.90
N ARG A 47 2.88 -4.44 6.60
CA ARG A 47 2.92 -4.16 8.05
C ARG A 47 2.37 -2.77 8.38
N GLN A 48 2.71 -1.75 7.60
CA GLN A 48 2.20 -0.38 7.79
C GLN A 48 0.71 -0.29 7.46
N ALA A 49 0.26 -1.03 6.46
CA ALA A 49 -1.14 -1.12 6.07
C ALA A 49 -1.99 -1.92 7.07
N GLY A 50 -1.35 -2.74 7.92
CA GLY A 50 -2.03 -3.67 8.81
C GLY A 50 -2.65 -4.86 8.06
N LEU A 51 -2.08 -5.23 6.92
CA LEU A 51 -2.56 -6.33 6.07
C LEU A 51 -1.64 -7.54 6.17
N SER A 52 -2.22 -8.74 6.17
CA SER A 52 -1.52 -9.98 5.93
C SER A 52 -1.17 -10.14 4.44
N ALA A 53 -0.26 -11.06 4.12
CA ALA A 53 0.03 -11.40 2.73
C ALA A 53 -1.19 -11.98 2.01
N GLU A 54 -1.98 -12.81 2.70
CA GLU A 54 -3.18 -13.44 2.15
C GLU A 54 -4.27 -12.40 1.86
N GLU A 55 -4.51 -11.46 2.79
CA GLU A 55 -5.48 -10.37 2.59
C GLU A 55 -5.08 -9.52 1.39
N PHE A 56 -3.79 -9.19 1.28
CA PHE A 56 -3.27 -8.45 0.13
C PHE A 56 -3.46 -9.21 -1.18
N GLU A 57 -3.20 -10.52 -1.21
CA GLU A 57 -3.39 -11.34 -2.41
C GLU A 57 -4.86 -11.40 -2.84
N GLN A 58 -5.80 -11.51 -1.89
CA GLN A 58 -7.23 -11.47 -2.23
C GLN A 58 -7.66 -10.12 -2.79
N LEU A 59 -7.09 -9.03 -2.29
CA LEU A 59 -7.35 -7.67 -2.77
C LEU A 59 -6.60 -7.36 -4.08
N ALA A 60 -5.55 -8.11 -4.42
CA ALA A 60 -4.76 -7.91 -5.63
C ALA A 60 -5.31 -8.64 -6.87
N LYS A 61 -6.19 -9.63 -6.68
CA LYS A 61 -6.95 -10.32 -7.74
C LYS A 61 -8.01 -9.41 -8.34
#